data_AF-A0A7J5W573-F1
#
_entry.id   AF-A0A7J5W573-F1
#
_cell.length_a   1.000
_cell.length_b   1.000
_cell.length_c   1.000
_cell.angle_alpha   90.00
_cell.angle_beta   90.00
_cell.angle_gamma   90.00
#
_symmetry.space_group_name_H-M   'P 1'
#
loop_
_entity.id
_entity.type
_entity.pdbx_description
1 polymer ?
#
loop_
_entity_poly.entity_id
_entity_poly.type
_entity_poly.pdbx_seq_one_letter_code
_entity_poly.pdbx_strand_id
1 'polypeptide(L)'
;MDYNSTREKLIIPEYGRNVQQMAAYVVSVEDREKRTNLAKVLIGVMTQLHPENRDTADYKQKLWDHLHIISGFKLDVDGPFPCPSPDIIEKKPQPVPYPQEAIRFRPYGKNIEKIIDKACAFEDGPEKDALVKNIANHLKKSYLNWNRDSVNDELITGHLAELSHGKLKLSDDARLAHTNDLLRNNTPAAPAVPQNNRRKKFNPKNDKNSHYRDMRNRKKN
;
A
#
# COMPACT_ATOMS: atom_id res chain seq x y z
N MET A 1 13.67 5.77 -41.41
CA MET A 1 12.72 5.39 -40.35
C MET A 1 13.46 5.46 -39.03
N ASP A 2 13.04 6.33 -38.11
CA ASP A 2 13.62 6.38 -36.76
C ASP A 2 12.99 5.31 -35.86
N TYR A 3 13.70 4.20 -35.64
CA TYR A 3 13.26 3.12 -34.77
C TYR A 3 13.45 3.46 -33.30
N ASN A 4 12.56 2.96 -32.43
CA ASN A 4 12.63 3.19 -30.99
C ASN A 4 13.85 2.52 -30.32
N SER A 5 14.44 1.51 -30.96
CA SER A 5 15.61 0.77 -30.47
C SER A 5 16.93 1.49 -30.71
N THR A 6 16.98 2.49 -31.60
CA THR A 6 18.18 3.30 -31.88
C THR A 6 18.20 4.62 -31.13
N ARG A 7 17.12 4.96 -30.41
CA ARG A 7 16.99 6.22 -29.66
C ARG A 7 17.55 6.08 -28.25
N GLU A 8 17.93 7.21 -27.66
CA GLU A 8 18.35 7.28 -26.27
C GLU A 8 17.30 6.70 -25.33
N LYS A 9 17.79 6.06 -24.26
CA LYS A 9 16.94 5.48 -23.22
C LYS A 9 16.19 6.59 -22.49
N LEU A 10 14.90 6.35 -22.23
CA LEU A 10 14.11 7.21 -21.36
C LEU A 10 14.58 7.02 -19.92
N ILE A 11 15.05 8.11 -19.29
CA ILE A 11 15.49 8.08 -17.89
C ILE A 11 14.27 7.94 -16.97
N ILE A 12 13.23 8.73 -17.25
CA ILE A 12 11.94 8.72 -16.54
C ILE A 12 10.83 8.54 -17.59
N PRO A 13 10.38 7.29 -17.86
CA PRO A 13 9.38 6.99 -18.88
C PRO A 13 8.06 7.76 -18.73
N GLU A 14 7.72 8.18 -17.52
CA GLU A 14 6.47 8.85 -17.12
C GLU A 14 6.26 10.21 -17.80
N TYR A 15 7.33 10.88 -18.23
CA TYR A 15 7.24 12.17 -18.93
C TYR A 15 7.35 12.03 -20.46
N GLY A 16 7.77 10.86 -20.95
CA GLY A 16 7.95 10.59 -22.37
C GLY A 16 9.12 11.36 -23.02
N ARG A 17 9.25 11.19 -24.34
CA ARG A 17 10.40 11.69 -25.11
C ARG A 17 10.43 13.20 -25.29
N ASN A 18 9.26 13.83 -25.39
CA ASN A 18 9.17 15.27 -25.64
C ASN A 18 9.78 16.06 -24.48
N VAL A 19 9.51 15.66 -23.24
CA VAL A 19 10.10 16.30 -22.05
C VAL A 19 11.61 16.08 -22.00
N GLN A 20 12.10 14.90 -22.38
CA GLN A 20 13.54 14.64 -22.47
C GLN A 20 14.23 15.49 -23.54
N GLN A 21 13.61 15.70 -24.70
CA GLN A 21 14.12 16.60 -25.73
C GLN A 21 14.11 18.07 -25.27
N MET A 22 13.05 18.51 -24.59
CA MET A 22 12.99 19.86 -24.01
C MET A 22 14.07 20.04 -22.94
N ALA A 23 14.30 19.05 -22.08
CA ALA A 23 15.37 19.10 -21.08
C ALA A 23 16.76 19.17 -21.74
N ALA A 24 17.01 18.37 -22.79
CA ALA A 24 18.24 18.42 -23.56
C ALA A 24 18.47 19.80 -24.20
N TYR A 25 17.41 20.41 -24.73
CA TYR A 25 17.46 21.78 -25.26
C TYR A 25 17.80 22.80 -24.17
N VAL A 26 17.15 22.72 -22.99
CA VAL A 26 17.44 23.62 -21.85
C VAL A 26 18.91 23.54 -21.45
N VAL A 27 19.50 22.34 -21.41
CA VAL A 27 20.93 22.15 -21.10
C VAL A 27 21.85 22.78 -22.16
N SER A 28 21.43 22.81 -23.44
CA SER A 28 22.22 23.39 -24.54
C SER A 28 22.28 24.93 -24.54
N VAL A 29 21.45 25.60 -23.74
CA VAL A 29 21.42 27.06 -23.67
C VAL A 29 22.56 27.59 -22.79
N GLU A 30 23.42 28.44 -23.38
CA GLU A 30 24.58 29.03 -22.70
C GLU A 30 24.20 30.09 -21.66
N ASP A 31 23.19 30.90 -21.97
CA ASP A 31 22.72 32.00 -21.13
C ASP A 31 21.96 31.48 -19.90
N ARG A 32 22.53 31.71 -18.71
CA ARG A 32 22.01 31.22 -17.42
C ARG A 32 20.61 31.74 -17.10
N GLU A 33 20.30 32.99 -17.43
CA GLU A 33 18.98 33.56 -17.16
C GLU A 33 17.92 32.94 -18.07
N LYS A 34 18.23 32.83 -19.36
CA LYS A 34 17.35 32.16 -20.33
C LYS A 34 17.16 30.69 -19.98
N ARG A 35 18.23 29.99 -19.59
CA ARG A 35 18.18 28.59 -19.15
C ARG A 35 17.28 28.41 -17.94
N THR A 36 17.40 29.29 -16.94
CA THR A 36 16.55 29.26 -15.73
C THR A 36 15.08 29.51 -16.05
N ASN A 37 14.79 30.46 -16.95
CA ASN A 37 13.41 30.72 -17.38
C ASN A 37 12.81 29.54 -18.15
N LEU A 38 13.57 28.92 -19.05
CA LEU A 38 13.13 27.73 -19.78
C LEU A 38 12.92 26.53 -18.85
N ALA A 39 13.78 26.34 -17.84
CA ALA A 39 13.60 25.29 -16.83
C ALA A 39 12.29 25.46 -16.05
N LYS A 40 11.95 26.69 -15.65
CA LYS A 40 10.66 26.99 -14.98
C LYS A 40 9.46 26.68 -15.88
N VAL A 41 9.54 27.01 -17.17
CA VAL A 41 8.49 26.68 -18.15
C VAL A 41 8.34 25.16 -18.31
N LEU A 42 9.46 24.44 -18.41
CA LEU A 42 9.46 22.98 -18.51
C LEU A 42 8.83 22.30 -17.29
N ILE A 43 9.08 22.81 -16.09
CA ILE A 43 8.43 22.35 -14.86
C ILE A 43 6.92 22.59 -14.89
N GLY A 44 6.48 23.71 -15.48
CA GLY A 44 5.06 23.97 -15.75
C GLY A 44 4.45 22.90 -16.65
N VAL A 45 5.14 22.49 -17.72
CA VAL A 45 4.70 21.41 -18.61
C VAL A 45 4.64 20.06 -17.86
N MET A 46 5.68 19.73 -17.08
CA MET A 46 5.71 18.53 -16.25
C MET A 46 4.56 18.50 -15.22
N THR A 47 4.17 19.68 -14.70
CA THR A 47 3.04 19.85 -13.76
C THR A 47 1.69 19.62 -14.41
N GLN A 48 1.56 19.88 -15.72
CA GLN A 48 0.33 19.65 -16.48
C GLN A 48 0.16 18.18 -16.85
N LEU A 49 1.26 17.45 -17.09
CA LEU A 49 1.23 16.04 -17.44
C LEU A 49 0.75 15.15 -16.28
N HIS A 50 1.06 15.52 -15.03
CA HIS A 50 0.74 14.71 -13.84
C HIS A 50 0.02 15.54 -12.76
N PRO A 51 -1.26 15.91 -12.96
CA PRO A 51 -2.00 16.77 -12.04
C PRO A 51 -2.39 16.07 -10.73
N GLU A 52 -2.45 14.74 -10.70
CA GLU A 52 -2.90 13.95 -9.54
C GLU A 52 -1.95 14.06 -8.33
N ASN A 53 -0.68 14.38 -8.56
CA ASN A 53 0.34 14.43 -7.51
C ASN A 53 0.49 15.81 -6.85
N ARG A 54 -0.34 16.80 -7.24
CA ARG A 54 -0.24 18.21 -6.80
C ARG A 54 -0.47 18.43 -5.31
N ASP A 55 -1.21 17.54 -4.65
CA ASP A 55 -1.55 17.65 -3.22
C ASP A 55 -0.42 17.18 -2.28
N THR A 56 0.67 16.62 -2.83
CA THR A 56 1.83 16.26 -2.02
C THR A 56 2.71 17.48 -1.76
N ALA A 57 3.05 17.73 -0.48
CA ALA A 57 3.86 18.88 -0.06
C ALA A 57 5.20 18.97 -0.83
N ASP A 58 5.76 17.83 -1.19
CA ASP A 58 7.05 17.71 -1.89
C ASP A 58 6.93 17.61 -3.42
N TYR A 59 5.74 17.83 -3.99
CA TYR A 59 5.51 17.66 -5.43
C TYR A 59 6.44 18.52 -6.29
N LYS A 60 6.54 19.82 -5.95
CA LYS A 60 7.38 20.76 -6.69
C LYS A 60 8.85 20.37 -6.60
N GLN A 61 9.32 19.93 -5.45
CA GLN A 61 10.69 19.46 -5.26
C GLN A 61 10.98 18.24 -6.16
N LYS A 62 10.08 17.26 -6.18
CA LYS A 62 10.21 16.07 -7.06
C LYS A 62 10.29 16.43 -8.54
N LEU A 63 9.56 17.46 -9.01
CA LEU A 63 9.66 17.91 -10.40
C LEU A 63 11.03 18.50 -10.73
N TRP A 64 11.58 19.31 -9.82
CA TRP A 64 12.94 19.82 -9.94
C TRP A 64 13.95 18.68 -9.92
N ASP A 65 13.77 17.69 -9.04
CA ASP A 65 14.65 16.52 -8.98
C ASP A 65 14.60 15.73 -10.30
N HIS A 66 13.40 15.46 -10.83
CA HIS A 66 13.21 14.80 -12.10
C HIS A 66 13.87 15.56 -13.26
N LEU A 67 13.84 16.89 -13.26
CA LEU A 67 14.52 17.70 -14.27
C LEU A 67 16.04 17.56 -14.20
N HIS A 68 16.62 17.58 -12.99
CA HIS A 68 18.06 17.37 -12.79
C HIS A 68 18.48 15.94 -13.19
N ILE A 69 17.63 14.95 -12.90
CA ILE A 69 17.85 13.56 -13.30
C ILE A 69 17.85 13.40 -14.83
N ILE A 70 16.84 13.97 -15.51
CA ILE A 70 16.71 13.88 -16.97
C ILE A 70 17.86 14.60 -17.67
N SER A 71 18.37 15.69 -17.09
CA SER A 71 19.54 16.42 -17.62
C SER A 71 20.89 15.78 -17.27
N GLY A 72 20.90 14.68 -16.50
CA GLY A 72 22.13 14.04 -16.04
C GLY A 72 22.97 14.94 -15.14
N PHE A 73 22.33 15.76 -14.30
CA PHE A 73 22.95 16.69 -13.35
C PHE A 73 23.83 17.78 -13.99
N LYS A 74 23.74 17.99 -15.30
CA LYS A 74 24.47 19.05 -16.04
C LYS A 74 23.80 20.42 -15.97
N LEU A 75 22.57 20.48 -15.45
CA LEU A 75 21.76 21.68 -15.43
C LEU A 75 22.19 22.61 -14.28
N ASP A 76 22.80 23.75 -14.62
CA ASP A 76 23.11 24.84 -13.68
C ASP A 76 22.04 25.94 -13.78
N VAL A 77 21.10 25.98 -12.83
CA VAL A 77 19.96 26.91 -12.78
C VAL A 77 19.68 27.40 -11.37
N ASP A 78 19.17 28.63 -11.27
CA ASP A 78 18.72 29.20 -10.00
C ASP A 78 17.32 28.66 -9.64
N GLY A 79 17.31 27.46 -9.07
CA GLY A 79 16.13 26.79 -8.54
C GLY A 79 15.84 27.15 -7.07
N PRO A 80 14.58 27.04 -6.62
CA PRO A 80 14.22 27.26 -5.21
C PRO A 80 14.65 26.10 -4.28
N PHE A 81 15.11 24.98 -4.85
CA PHE A 81 15.53 23.78 -4.12
C PHE A 81 16.98 23.44 -4.48
N PRO A 82 17.77 22.86 -3.55
CA PRO A 82 19.14 22.43 -3.83
C PRO A 82 19.17 21.32 -4.88
N CYS A 83 20.24 21.27 -5.68
CA CYS A 83 20.45 20.19 -6.65
C CYS A 83 20.56 18.84 -5.93
N PRO A 84 19.81 17.80 -6.37
CA PRO A 84 19.95 16.47 -5.79
C PRO A 84 21.36 15.92 -6.02
N SER A 85 21.90 15.21 -5.02
CA SER A 85 23.21 14.55 -5.16
C SER A 85 23.07 13.28 -6.03
N PRO A 86 23.96 13.07 -7.03
CA PRO A 86 23.92 11.90 -7.90
C PRO A 86 24.05 10.57 -7.14
N ASP A 87 24.78 10.56 -6.03
CA ASP A 87 24.97 9.39 -5.15
C ASP A 87 23.65 8.86 -4.55
N ILE A 88 22.65 9.72 -4.36
CA ILE A 88 21.38 9.32 -3.75
C ILE A 88 20.59 8.39 -4.67
N ILE A 89 20.77 8.52 -5.99
CA ILE A 89 20.00 7.79 -7.00
C ILE A 89 20.65 6.44 -7.30
N GLU A 90 21.98 6.39 -7.32
CA GLU A 90 22.71 5.13 -7.58
C GLU A 90 22.76 4.21 -6.36
N LYS A 91 22.39 4.71 -5.18
CA LYS A 91 22.38 3.93 -3.95
C LYS A 91 21.32 2.83 -4.03
N LYS A 92 21.79 1.61 -4.33
CA LYS A 92 20.97 0.39 -4.28
C LYS A 92 20.30 0.28 -2.90
N PRO A 93 19.04 -0.18 -2.84
CA PRO A 93 18.39 -0.43 -1.56
C PRO A 93 19.22 -1.42 -0.76
N GLN A 94 19.37 -1.18 0.53
CA GLN A 94 20.10 -2.10 1.40
C GLN A 94 19.34 -3.43 1.47
N PRO A 95 20.03 -4.58 1.33
CA PRO A 95 19.39 -5.88 1.48
C PRO A 95 18.87 -6.01 2.91
N VAL A 96 17.56 -6.25 3.05
CA VAL A 96 16.97 -6.53 4.35
C VAL A 96 17.28 -8.00 4.69
N PRO A 97 17.95 -8.30 5.82
CA PRO A 97 18.18 -9.68 6.20
C PRO A 97 16.84 -10.34 6.53
N TYR A 98 16.57 -11.48 5.88
CA TYR A 98 15.39 -12.29 6.22
C TYR A 98 15.71 -13.09 7.49
N PRO A 99 14.86 -13.07 8.53
CA PRO A 99 15.11 -13.82 9.74
C PRO A 99 15.05 -15.33 9.45
N GLN A 100 16.18 -16.02 9.59
CA GLN A 100 16.30 -17.48 9.49
C GLN A 100 16.20 -18.12 10.89
N GLU A 101 15.16 -17.79 11.66
CA GLU A 101 14.95 -18.38 12.98
C GLU A 101 14.14 -19.68 12.86
N ALA A 102 14.59 -20.76 13.50
CA ALA A 102 13.82 -22.01 13.57
C ALA A 102 12.58 -21.82 14.46
N ILE A 103 11.42 -22.25 13.94
CA ILE A 103 10.13 -22.20 14.66
C ILE A 103 9.88 -23.57 15.28
N ARG A 104 9.77 -23.63 16.62
CA ARG A 104 9.57 -24.91 17.32
C ARG A 104 8.14 -25.42 17.13
N PHE A 105 7.16 -24.53 17.20
CA PHE A 105 5.74 -24.84 16.98
C PHE A 105 5.16 -24.05 15.79
N ARG A 106 4.86 -24.77 14.70
CA ARG A 106 4.25 -24.21 13.48
C ARG A 106 2.94 -23.44 13.72
N PRO A 107 2.01 -23.89 14.60
CA PRO A 107 0.77 -23.16 14.85
C PRO A 107 0.94 -21.81 15.55
N TYR A 108 2.06 -21.63 16.27
CA TYR A 108 2.30 -20.45 17.11
C TYR A 108 3.21 -19.42 16.46
N GLY A 109 4.13 -19.89 15.62
CA GLY A 109 5.14 -19.03 15.01
C GLY A 109 6.10 -18.44 16.05
N LYS A 110 7.06 -17.65 15.57
CA LYS A 110 8.12 -17.12 16.43
C LYS A 110 7.68 -15.98 17.35
N ASN A 111 6.63 -15.26 16.97
CA ASN A 111 6.14 -14.11 17.74
C ASN A 111 5.65 -14.52 19.12
N ILE A 112 4.97 -15.66 19.23
CA ILE A 112 4.50 -16.18 20.52
C ILE A 112 5.67 -16.57 21.42
N GLU A 113 6.71 -17.21 20.86
CA GLU A 113 7.94 -17.51 21.61
C GLU A 113 8.56 -16.22 22.18
N LYS A 114 8.71 -15.17 21.35
CA LYS A 114 9.25 -13.87 21.79
C LYS A 114 8.39 -13.18 22.85
N ILE A 115 7.06 -13.34 22.80
CA ILE A 115 6.14 -12.82 23.82
C ILE A 115 6.32 -13.60 25.14
N ILE A 116 6.44 -14.91 25.08
CA ILE A 116 6.66 -15.78 26.24
C ILE A 116 8.01 -15.46 26.90
N ASP A 117 9.08 -15.30 26.11
CA ASP A 117 10.41 -14.93 26.62
C ASP A 117 10.38 -13.61 27.39
N LYS A 118 9.68 -12.59 26.85
CA LYS A 118 9.49 -11.30 27.53
C LYS A 118 8.65 -11.44 28.79
N ALA A 119 7.58 -12.24 28.76
CA ALA A 119 6.75 -12.48 29.93
C ALA A 119 7.51 -13.23 31.05
N CYS A 120 8.47 -14.08 30.70
CA CYS A 120 9.37 -14.72 31.67
C CYS A 120 10.28 -13.72 32.38
N ALA A 121 10.65 -12.62 31.72
CA ALA A 121 11.52 -11.57 32.28
C ALA A 121 10.75 -10.50 33.08
N PHE A 122 9.42 -10.60 33.13
CA PHE A 122 8.55 -9.64 33.84
C PHE A 122 8.47 -9.97 35.34
N GLU A 123 8.31 -8.94 36.17
CA GLU A 123 8.23 -9.06 37.63
C GLU A 123 7.00 -9.86 38.07
N ASP A 124 7.15 -10.63 39.15
CA ASP A 124 6.06 -11.44 39.70
C ASP A 124 5.01 -10.54 40.36
N GLY A 125 3.76 -10.68 39.91
CA GLY A 125 2.64 -9.88 40.41
C GLY A 125 1.32 -10.19 39.68
N PRO A 126 0.21 -9.56 40.11
CA PRO A 126 -1.11 -9.81 39.52
C PRO A 126 -1.17 -9.48 38.02
N GLU A 127 -0.31 -8.55 37.56
CA GLU A 127 -0.18 -8.20 36.15
C GLU A 127 0.46 -9.33 35.32
N LYS A 128 1.44 -10.04 35.89
CA LYS A 128 2.07 -11.20 35.24
C LYS A 128 1.08 -12.35 35.09
N ASP A 129 0.26 -12.61 36.10
CA ASP A 129 -0.78 -13.65 36.04
C ASP A 129 -1.82 -13.34 34.96
N ALA A 130 -2.25 -12.09 34.87
CA ALA A 130 -3.13 -11.63 33.80
C ALA A 130 -2.48 -11.76 32.41
N LEU A 131 -1.18 -11.42 32.30
CA LEU A 131 -0.42 -11.58 31.06
C LEU A 131 -0.30 -13.06 30.65
N VAL A 132 0.00 -13.95 31.59
CA VAL A 132 0.08 -15.40 31.38
C VAL A 132 -1.25 -15.95 30.88
N LYS A 133 -2.37 -15.54 31.48
CA LYS A 133 -3.71 -15.92 31.02
C LYS A 133 -3.99 -15.43 29.60
N ASN A 134 -3.58 -14.21 29.26
CA ASN A 134 -3.74 -13.67 27.91
C ASN A 134 -2.89 -14.42 26.88
N ILE A 135 -1.65 -14.78 27.24
CA ILE A 135 -0.77 -15.60 26.39
C ILE A 135 -1.39 -16.98 26.16
N ALA A 136 -1.94 -17.62 27.20
CA ALA A 136 -2.61 -18.91 27.07
C ALA A 136 -3.85 -18.84 26.16
N ASN A 137 -4.66 -17.77 26.27
CA ASN A 137 -5.76 -17.53 25.34
C ASN A 137 -5.29 -17.29 23.90
N HIS A 138 -4.16 -16.59 23.73
CA HIS A 138 -3.56 -16.36 22.43
C HIS A 138 -3.01 -17.65 21.80
N LEU A 139 -2.39 -18.52 22.60
CA LEU A 139 -1.98 -19.88 22.19
C LEU A 139 -3.20 -20.68 21.72
N LYS A 140 -4.27 -20.72 22.53
CA LYS A 140 -5.52 -21.42 22.17
C LYS A 140 -6.09 -20.90 20.84
N LYS A 141 -6.13 -19.58 20.66
CA LYS A 141 -6.60 -18.94 19.43
C LYS A 141 -5.74 -19.29 18.21
N SER A 142 -4.42 -19.17 18.32
CA SER A 142 -3.50 -19.45 17.22
C SER A 142 -3.52 -20.93 16.82
N TYR A 143 -3.67 -21.82 17.80
CA TYR A 143 -3.88 -23.25 17.54
C TYR A 143 -5.18 -23.50 16.77
N LEU A 144 -6.30 -22.92 17.22
CA LEU A 144 -7.61 -23.04 16.57
C LEU A 144 -7.65 -22.41 15.16
N ASN A 145 -6.84 -21.39 14.91
CA ASN A 145 -6.72 -20.79 13.58
C ASN A 145 -5.97 -21.71 12.61
N TRP A 146 -5.01 -22.49 13.12
CA TRP A 146 -4.25 -23.45 12.32
C TRP A 146 -4.96 -24.81 12.19
N ASN A 147 -5.64 -25.26 13.26
CA ASN A 147 -6.41 -26.49 13.31
C ASN A 147 -7.88 -26.19 13.62
N ARG A 148 -8.80 -26.62 12.75
CA ARG A 148 -10.24 -26.29 12.87
C ARG A 148 -10.99 -27.15 13.90
N ASP A 149 -10.32 -28.11 14.52
CA ASP A 149 -10.91 -28.97 15.54
C ASP A 149 -10.86 -28.33 16.94
N SER A 150 -11.71 -28.82 17.85
CA SER A 150 -11.67 -28.39 19.24
C SER A 150 -10.32 -28.71 19.89
N VAL A 151 -9.83 -27.79 20.72
CA VAL A 151 -8.57 -27.96 21.45
C VAL A 151 -8.84 -28.11 22.94
N ASN A 152 -8.14 -29.04 23.58
CA ASN A 152 -8.18 -29.24 25.04
C ASN A 152 -7.29 -28.22 25.74
N ASP A 153 -7.78 -27.67 26.85
CA ASP A 153 -7.05 -26.65 27.61
C ASP A 153 -5.75 -27.21 28.21
N GLU A 154 -5.72 -28.50 28.59
CA GLU A 154 -4.53 -29.21 29.09
C GLU A 154 -3.38 -29.26 28.07
N LEU A 155 -3.70 -29.35 26.77
CA LEU A 155 -2.70 -29.34 25.71
C LEU A 155 -2.09 -27.94 25.56
N ILE A 156 -2.91 -26.89 25.70
CA ILE A 156 -2.44 -25.50 25.66
C ILE A 156 -1.58 -25.16 26.87
N THR A 157 -1.92 -25.63 28.08
CA THR A 157 -1.09 -25.44 29.27
C THR A 157 0.22 -26.21 29.15
N GLY A 158 0.22 -27.42 28.58
CA GLY A 158 1.42 -28.17 28.25
C GLY A 158 2.35 -27.43 27.29
N HIS A 159 1.81 -26.88 26.20
CA HIS A 159 2.59 -26.08 25.25
C HIS A 159 3.15 -24.79 25.87
N LEU A 160 2.39 -24.11 26.72
CA LEU A 160 2.86 -22.94 27.46
C LEU A 160 4.04 -23.29 28.38
N ALA A 161 3.96 -24.42 29.09
CA ALA A 161 5.05 -24.89 29.95
C ALA A 161 6.30 -25.25 29.14
N GLU A 162 6.14 -25.92 27.99
CA GLU A 162 7.26 -26.28 27.13
C GLU A 162 7.94 -25.04 26.51
N LEU A 163 7.15 -24.07 26.05
CA LEU A 163 7.66 -22.82 25.46
C LEU A 163 8.31 -21.89 26.49
N SER A 164 7.79 -21.87 27.72
CA SER A 164 8.35 -21.06 28.81
C SER A 164 9.48 -21.73 29.58
N HIS A 165 9.91 -22.93 29.16
CA HIS A 165 10.87 -23.76 29.90
C HIS A 165 10.45 -23.99 31.37
N GLY A 166 9.14 -24.12 31.61
CA GLY A 166 8.54 -24.34 32.94
C GLY A 166 8.46 -23.10 33.84
N LYS A 167 8.84 -21.92 33.34
CA LYS A 167 8.85 -20.67 34.12
C LYS A 167 7.47 -20.02 34.26
N LEU A 168 6.58 -20.23 33.29
CA LEU A 168 5.21 -19.73 33.34
C LEU A 168 4.25 -20.89 33.62
N LYS A 169 3.47 -20.77 34.70
CA LYS A 169 2.40 -21.69 35.03
C LYS A 169 1.09 -20.93 35.08
N LEU A 170 0.07 -21.49 34.45
CA LEU A 170 -1.29 -21.00 34.60
C LEU A 170 -1.81 -21.46 35.97
N SER A 171 -2.53 -20.60 36.69
CA SER A 171 -3.20 -21.00 37.93
C SER A 171 -4.32 -22.00 37.64
N ASP A 172 -4.49 -23.00 38.51
CA ASP A 172 -5.46 -24.09 38.31
C ASP A 172 -6.92 -23.60 38.21
N ASP A 173 -7.21 -22.40 38.74
CA ASP A 173 -8.53 -21.76 38.68
C ASP A 173 -8.79 -20.96 37.38
N ALA A 174 -7.77 -20.75 36.54
CA ALA A 174 -7.90 -19.91 35.36
C ALA A 174 -8.44 -20.70 34.16
N ARG A 175 -9.77 -20.66 33.97
CA ARG A 175 -10.40 -21.15 32.73
C ARG A 175 -10.02 -20.30 31.53
N LEU A 176 -9.63 -20.97 30.44
CA LEU A 176 -9.38 -20.32 29.14
C LEU A 176 -10.70 -19.93 28.47
N ALA A 177 -10.64 -18.95 27.58
CA ALA A 177 -11.82 -18.51 26.83
C ALA A 177 -12.41 -19.68 26.00
N HIS A 178 -13.74 -19.67 25.85
CA HIS A 178 -14.43 -20.66 25.04
C HIS A 178 -14.06 -20.51 23.56
N THR A 179 -13.94 -21.64 22.86
CA THR A 179 -13.57 -21.73 21.44
C THR A 179 -14.43 -20.82 20.56
N ASN A 180 -15.73 -20.70 20.86
CA ASN A 180 -16.67 -19.88 20.10
C ASN A 180 -16.35 -18.37 20.21
N ASP A 181 -15.94 -17.89 21.39
CA ASP A 181 -15.57 -16.48 21.60
C ASP A 181 -14.26 -16.13 20.91
N LEU A 182 -13.34 -17.09 20.79
CA LEU A 182 -12.05 -16.88 20.14
C LEU A 182 -12.16 -16.85 18.59
N LEU A 183 -13.09 -17.62 18.03
CA LEU A 183 -13.31 -17.74 16.58
C LEU A 183 -14.27 -16.68 16.02
N ARG A 184 -15.17 -16.13 16.84
CA ARG A 184 -16.16 -15.11 16.44
C ARG A 184 -15.55 -13.87 15.77
N ASN A 185 -14.31 -13.53 16.10
CA ASN A 185 -13.63 -12.35 15.56
C ASN A 185 -12.81 -12.65 14.28
N ASN A 186 -12.85 -13.88 13.77
CA ASN A 186 -12.12 -14.31 12.57
C ASN A 186 -13.01 -14.47 11.34
N THR A 187 -14.30 -14.12 11.44
CA THR A 187 -15.13 -13.95 10.25
C THR A 187 -14.59 -12.74 9.48
N PRO A 188 -14.09 -12.91 8.25
CA PRO A 188 -13.81 -11.75 7.42
C PRO A 188 -15.10 -10.95 7.35
N ALA A 189 -15.03 -9.64 7.63
CA ALA A 189 -16.14 -8.74 7.42
C ALA A 189 -16.72 -9.07 6.05
N ALA A 190 -17.97 -9.54 6.02
CA ALA A 190 -18.63 -9.89 4.78
C ALA A 190 -18.43 -8.70 3.83
N PRO A 191 -18.00 -8.91 2.57
CA PRO A 191 -17.75 -7.82 1.66
C PRO A 191 -19.03 -6.98 1.62
N ALA A 192 -18.90 -5.70 1.99
CA ALA A 192 -20.02 -4.77 2.00
C ALA A 192 -20.64 -4.82 0.61
N VAL A 193 -21.81 -5.46 0.50
CA VAL A 193 -22.55 -5.54 -0.75
C VAL A 193 -22.81 -4.08 -1.15
N PRO A 194 -22.30 -3.60 -2.30
CA PRO A 194 -22.53 -2.22 -2.69
C PRO A 194 -24.05 -2.06 -2.85
N GLN A 195 -24.64 -1.27 -1.96
CA GLN A 195 -26.06 -0.94 -1.97
C GLN A 195 -26.32 -0.17 -3.26
N ASN A 196 -26.73 -0.92 -4.30
CA ASN A 196 -26.99 -0.41 -5.63
C ASN A 196 -28.15 0.59 -5.51
N ASN A 197 -27.80 1.88 -5.50
CA ASN A 197 -28.72 2.98 -5.36
C ASN A 197 -29.58 3.01 -6.62
N ARG A 198 -30.72 2.31 -6.58
CA ARG A 198 -31.71 2.25 -7.66
C ARG A 198 -32.18 3.68 -7.97
N ARG A 199 -31.56 4.29 -8.98
CA ARG A 199 -32.04 5.51 -9.62
C ARG A 199 -33.50 5.30 -10.00
N LYS A 200 -34.39 6.01 -9.30
CA LYS A 200 -35.82 6.12 -9.57
C LYS A 200 -35.98 6.61 -11.01
N LYS A 201 -36.40 5.73 -11.93
CA LYS A 201 -36.77 6.11 -13.30
C LYS A 201 -37.96 7.06 -13.24
N PHE A 202 -37.73 8.31 -13.64
CA PHE A 202 -38.75 9.32 -13.85
C PHE A 202 -39.55 8.93 -15.11
N ASN A 203 -40.85 8.71 -14.97
CA ASN A 203 -41.75 8.34 -16.06
C ASN A 203 -42.38 9.63 -16.62
N PRO A 204 -42.08 10.07 -17.85
CA PRO A 204 -42.76 11.23 -18.42
C PRO A 204 -44.18 10.84 -18.79
N LYS A 205 -45.15 11.60 -18.27
CA LYS A 205 -46.57 11.49 -18.62
C LYS A 205 -46.76 11.79 -20.11
N ASN A 206 -47.46 10.88 -20.76
CA ASN A 206 -47.91 10.91 -22.14
C ASN A 206 -48.91 12.06 -22.33
N ASP A 207 -48.53 13.10 -23.07
CA ASP A 207 -49.43 14.18 -23.46
C ASP A 207 -49.83 14.01 -24.93
N LYS A 208 -51.15 14.00 -25.15
CA LYS A 208 -51.79 13.78 -26.44
C LYS A 208 -51.93 15.11 -27.15
N ASN A 209 -51.17 15.37 -28.22
CA ASN A 209 -51.70 16.05 -29.41
C ASN A 209 -50.66 16.13 -30.53
N SER A 210 -51.00 15.62 -31.71
CA SER A 210 -51.07 16.41 -32.94
C SER A 210 -51.11 15.49 -34.15
N HIS A 211 -52.30 15.39 -34.74
CA HIS A 211 -52.51 14.92 -36.10
C HIS A 211 -51.74 15.82 -37.08
N TYR A 212 -50.90 15.24 -37.94
CA TYR A 212 -50.83 15.68 -39.34
C TYR A 212 -50.48 14.50 -40.27
N ARG A 213 -51.43 14.28 -41.18
CA ARG A 213 -51.39 13.55 -42.46
C ARG A 213 -50.00 13.43 -43.12
N ASP A 214 -49.69 12.24 -43.63
CA ASP A 214 -49.42 12.10 -45.08
C ASP A 214 -49.82 10.68 -45.53
N MET A 215 -50.99 10.58 -46.17
CA MET A 215 -51.37 9.44 -47.01
C MET A 215 -50.86 9.77 -48.41
N ARG A 216 -49.80 9.10 -48.85
CA ARG A 216 -49.45 9.04 -50.27
C ARG A 216 -49.29 7.59 -50.70
N ASN A 217 -50.37 7.07 -51.27
CA ASN A 217 -50.44 6.30 -52.51
C ASN A 217 -49.18 5.49 -52.90
N ARG A 218 -49.32 4.16 -53.00
CA ARG A 218 -49.60 3.51 -54.29
C ARG A 218 -49.78 1.99 -54.18
N LYS A 219 -50.91 1.53 -54.75
CA LYS A 219 -51.18 0.22 -55.36
C LYS A 219 -49.93 -0.52 -55.88
N LYS A 220 -49.93 -1.85 -55.77
CA LYS A 220 -50.21 -2.75 -56.91
C LYS A 220 -50.31 -4.23 -56.49
N ASN A 221 -51.39 -4.82 -57.00
CA ASN A 221 -51.68 -6.23 -57.30
C ASN A 221 -51.57 -7.28 -56.20
#